data_AF-A0A3M1ARW9-F1
#
_entry.id   AF-A0A3M1ARW9-F1
#
_cell.length_a   1.000
_cell.length_b   1.000
_cell.length_c   1.000
_cell.angle_alpha   90.00
_cell.angle_beta   90.00
_cell.angle_gamma   90.00
#
_symmetry.space_group_name_H-M   'P 1'
#
loop_
_entity.id
_entity.type
_entity.pdbx_description
1 polymer ?
#
loop_
_entity_poly.entity_id
_entity_poly.type
_entity_poly.pdbx_seq_one_letter_code
_entity_poly.pdbx_strand_id
1 'polypeptide(L)'
;MDFSFSEEQIALKKELIQFAENELNDNLIERDKQAHFSRENWKKCAQMGIQGLPFPRKYGGSEADIVTTMVAMEGLGYGCRDSGLLFSINAQMWAVQTPIAEFGTEAQKEKYLPGLIKGEIIGAHGMSEPGSGSDAFNMNTTATRHGDKYI
;
A
#
# COMPACT_ATOMS: atom_id res chain seq x y z
N MET A 1 31.81 -8.87 1.96
CA MET A 1 30.37 -8.59 2.08
C MET A 1 30.15 -7.25 1.41
N ASP A 2 29.27 -7.20 0.42
CA ASP A 2 28.91 -5.96 -0.28
C ASP A 2 27.61 -5.42 0.34
N PHE A 3 27.61 -4.12 0.64
CA PHE A 3 26.49 -3.41 1.27
C PHE A 3 25.84 -2.38 0.31
N SER A 4 26.24 -2.39 -0.95
CA SER A 4 25.77 -1.46 -1.97
C SER A 4 24.41 -1.90 -2.51
N PHE A 5 23.57 -0.95 -2.89
CA PHE A 5 22.39 -1.23 -3.72
C PHE A 5 22.82 -1.52 -5.16
N SER A 6 22.01 -2.30 -5.89
CA SER A 6 22.25 -2.52 -7.32
C SER A 6 22.04 -1.25 -8.14
N GLU A 7 22.58 -1.22 -9.36
CA GLU A 7 22.38 -0.09 -10.28
C GLU A 7 20.89 0.10 -10.60
N GLU A 8 20.13 -0.99 -10.75
CA GLU A 8 18.69 -0.97 -10.99
C GLU A 8 17.93 -0.39 -9.80
N GLN A 9 18.31 -0.75 -8.57
CA GLN A 9 17.71 -0.20 -7.35
C GLN A 9 17.98 1.31 -7.22
N ILE A 10 19.21 1.75 -7.52
CA ILE A 10 19.58 3.17 -7.51
C ILE A 10 18.80 3.94 -8.59
N ALA A 11 18.68 3.38 -9.79
CA ALA A 11 17.92 3.98 -10.88
C ALA A 11 16.43 4.13 -10.53
N LEU A 12 15.81 3.06 -9.99
CA LEU A 12 14.42 3.06 -9.55
C LEU A 12 14.17 4.10 -8.46
N LYS A 13 15.07 4.20 -7.46
CA LYS A 13 14.97 5.21 -6.40
C LYS A 13 14.95 6.62 -6.99
N LYS A 14 15.87 6.91 -7.92
CA LYS A 14 15.98 8.22 -8.57
C LYS A 14 14.73 8.55 -9.39
N GLU A 15 14.21 7.57 -10.12
CA GLU A 15 12.98 7.72 -10.89
C GLU A 15 11.79 8.06 -9.99
N LEU A 16 11.64 7.36 -8.86
CA LEU A 16 10.54 7.60 -7.93
C LEU A 16 10.67 8.92 -7.16
N ILE A 17 11.89 9.40 -6.89
CA ILE A 17 12.11 10.76 -6.38
C ILE A 17 11.57 11.77 -7.39
N GLN A 18 11.99 11.67 -8.65
CA GLN A 18 11.60 12.61 -9.70
C GLN A 18 10.08 12.58 -9.92
N PHE A 19 9.48 11.39 -9.98
CA PHE A 19 8.03 11.23 -10.08
C PHE A 19 7.31 11.93 -8.91
N ALA A 20 7.73 11.65 -7.68
CA ALA A 20 7.10 12.23 -6.50
C ALA A 20 7.20 13.76 -6.45
N GLU A 21 8.39 14.29 -6.77
CA GLU A 21 8.64 15.73 -6.79
C GLU A 21 7.72 16.47 -7.76
N ASN A 22 7.53 15.93 -8.97
CA ASN A 22 6.76 16.59 -10.02
C ASN A 22 5.25 16.33 -9.93
N GLU A 23 4.82 15.17 -9.44
CA GLU A 23 3.44 14.72 -9.64
C GLU A 23 2.58 14.71 -8.36
N LEU A 24 3.19 14.74 -7.17
CA LEU A 24 2.48 14.46 -5.92
C LEU A 24 2.40 15.65 -4.94
N ASN A 25 3.15 16.72 -5.20
CA ASN A 25 3.33 17.82 -4.24
C ASN A 25 2.38 19.01 -4.43
N ASP A 26 1.54 18.98 -5.46
CA ASP A 26 0.65 20.09 -5.78
C ASP A 26 -0.39 20.37 -4.69
N ASN A 27 -0.62 21.66 -4.44
CA ASN A 27 -1.63 22.21 -3.54
C ASN A 27 -1.63 21.64 -2.11
N LEU A 28 -0.49 21.11 -1.64
CA LEU A 28 -0.41 20.38 -0.38
C LEU A 28 -0.93 21.16 0.84
N ILE A 29 -0.58 22.44 0.97
CA ILE A 29 -0.98 23.28 2.11
C ILE A 29 -2.51 23.40 2.21
N GLU A 30 -3.19 23.55 1.08
CA GLU A 30 -4.65 23.66 1.07
C GLU A 30 -5.32 22.30 1.27
N ARG A 31 -4.74 21.22 0.70
CA ARG A 31 -5.24 19.85 0.93
C ARG A 31 -5.15 19.46 2.41
N ASP A 32 -4.06 19.81 3.08
CA ASP A 32 -3.87 19.55 4.51
C ASP A 32 -4.91 20.31 5.37
N LYS A 33 -5.07 21.62 5.15
CA LYS A 33 -6.08 22.43 5.86
C LYS A 33 -7.51 21.89 5.71
N GLN A 34 -7.81 21.29 4.56
CA GLN A 34 -9.12 20.73 4.24
C GLN A 34 -9.26 19.25 4.63
N ALA A 35 -8.22 18.62 5.18
CA ALA A 35 -8.13 17.18 5.39
C ALA A 35 -8.50 16.37 4.13
N HIS A 36 -8.10 16.87 2.96
CA HIS A 36 -8.48 16.31 1.67
C HIS A 36 -7.54 15.19 1.23
N PHE A 37 -8.07 13.97 1.15
CA PHE A 37 -7.36 12.84 0.55
C PHE A 37 -7.40 12.90 -0.99
N SER A 38 -6.23 13.09 -1.62
CA SER A 38 -6.11 13.12 -3.09
C SER A 38 -6.21 11.71 -3.68
N ARG A 39 -7.41 11.34 -4.13
CA ARG A 39 -7.64 10.11 -4.93
C ARG A 39 -6.90 10.13 -6.27
N GLU A 40 -6.58 11.31 -6.78
CA GLU A 40 -5.79 11.47 -7.99
C GLU A 40 -4.35 11.02 -7.76
N ASN A 41 -3.69 11.56 -6.74
CA ASN A 41 -2.31 11.19 -6.40
C ASN A 41 -2.20 9.70 -6.04
N TRP A 42 -3.20 9.16 -5.34
CA TRP A 42 -3.31 7.73 -5.10
C TRP A 42 -3.27 6.89 -6.39
N LYS A 43 -4.07 7.29 -7.40
CA LYS A 43 -4.12 6.62 -8.70
C LYS A 43 -2.84 6.82 -9.49
N LYS A 44 -2.21 7.99 -9.46
CA LYS A 44 -0.91 8.23 -10.08
C LYS A 44 0.14 7.25 -9.53
N CYS A 45 0.17 7.04 -8.21
CA CYS A 45 1.06 6.06 -7.58
C CYS A 45 0.79 4.63 -8.08
N ALA A 46 -0.49 4.25 -8.22
CA ALA A 46 -0.87 2.92 -8.71
C ALA A 46 -0.48 2.72 -10.18
N GLN A 47 -0.64 3.76 -11.01
CA GLN A 47 -0.21 3.77 -12.41
C GLN A 47 1.31 3.68 -12.55
N MET A 48 2.05 4.29 -11.62
CA MET A 48 3.52 4.14 -11.50
C MET A 48 3.93 2.73 -11.04
N GLY A 49 2.98 1.90 -10.61
CA GLY A 49 3.21 0.50 -10.20
C GLY A 49 3.58 0.32 -8.73
N ILE A 50 3.52 1.38 -7.92
CA ILE A 50 3.99 1.37 -6.52
C ILE A 50 3.24 0.34 -5.68
N GLN A 51 1.91 0.36 -5.73
CA GLN A 51 1.03 -0.56 -5.00
C GLN A 51 1.19 -2.02 -5.45
N GLY A 52 1.78 -2.26 -6.62
CA GLY A 52 1.99 -3.60 -7.20
C GLY A 52 3.37 -4.20 -6.95
N LEU A 53 4.33 -3.43 -6.42
CA LEU A 53 5.75 -3.80 -6.38
C LEU A 53 6.01 -5.23 -5.86
N PRO A 54 5.63 -5.59 -4.62
CA PRO A 54 5.99 -6.89 -4.07
C PRO A 54 5.01 -8.01 -4.47
N PHE A 55 4.00 -7.73 -5.30
CA PHE A 55 2.90 -8.67 -5.55
C PHE A 55 3.07 -9.46 -6.86
N PRO A 56 2.47 -10.66 -6.97
CA PRO A 56 2.59 -11.52 -8.14
C PRO A 56 2.13 -10.87 -9.46
N ARG A 57 2.88 -11.11 -10.54
CA ARG A 57 2.55 -10.63 -11.90
C ARG A 57 1.18 -11.12 -12.37
N LYS A 58 0.77 -12.33 -11.98
CA LYS A 58 -0.56 -12.88 -12.32
C LYS A 58 -1.73 -12.03 -11.80
N TYR A 59 -1.50 -11.18 -10.80
CA TYR A 59 -2.49 -10.26 -10.26
C TYR A 59 -2.24 -8.79 -10.66
N GLY A 60 -1.23 -8.53 -11.52
CA GLY A 60 -0.87 -7.19 -11.98
C GLY A 60 0.25 -6.52 -11.20
N GLY A 61 0.94 -7.23 -10.30
CA GLY A 61 2.15 -6.72 -9.63
C GLY A 61 3.42 -6.92 -10.46
N SER A 62 4.59 -6.60 -9.89
CA SER A 62 5.88 -6.72 -10.58
C SER A 62 6.81 -7.82 -10.02
N GLU A 63 6.47 -8.40 -8.87
CA GLU A 63 7.31 -9.37 -8.14
C GLU A 63 8.68 -8.82 -7.76
N ALA A 64 8.77 -7.52 -7.46
CA ALA A 64 9.97 -6.94 -6.88
C ALA A 64 10.24 -7.57 -5.51
N ASP A 65 11.51 -7.87 -5.23
CA ASP A 65 11.92 -8.31 -3.91
C ASP A 65 11.72 -7.19 -2.86
N ILE A 66 11.77 -7.57 -1.58
CA ILE A 66 11.50 -6.64 -0.49
C ILE A 66 12.54 -5.51 -0.43
N VAL A 67 13.82 -5.77 -0.71
CA VAL A 67 14.85 -4.72 -0.67
C VAL A 67 14.59 -3.70 -1.77
N THR A 68 14.34 -4.16 -3.00
CA THR A 68 13.98 -3.30 -4.14
C THR A 68 12.70 -2.50 -3.83
N THR A 69 11.71 -3.12 -3.21
CA THR A 69 10.47 -2.44 -2.81
C THR A 69 10.72 -1.38 -1.74
N MET A 70 11.57 -1.65 -0.74
CA MET A 70 11.93 -0.65 0.28
C MET A 70 12.73 0.51 -0.29
N VAL A 71 13.66 0.26 -1.21
CA VAL A 71 14.40 1.31 -1.93
C VAL A 71 13.45 2.20 -2.73
N ALA A 72 12.46 1.60 -3.39
CA ALA A 72 11.43 2.33 -4.10
C ALA A 72 10.59 3.22 -3.16
N MET A 73 10.14 2.66 -2.03
CA MET A 73 9.39 3.40 -1.01
C MET A 73 10.22 4.53 -0.38
N GLU A 74 11.51 4.33 -0.19
CA GLU A 74 12.43 5.37 0.30
C GLU A 74 12.53 6.53 -0.69
N GLY A 75 12.69 6.25 -1.99
CA GLY A 75 12.71 7.27 -3.04
C GLY A 75 11.40 8.07 -3.10
N LEU A 76 10.26 7.36 -3.07
CA LEU A 76 8.94 7.99 -3.03
C LEU A 76 8.78 8.90 -1.80
N GLY A 77 9.24 8.44 -0.62
CA GLY A 77 9.17 9.20 0.62
C GLY A 77 10.11 10.40 0.67
N TYR A 78 11.22 10.36 -0.06
CA TYR A 78 12.13 11.51 -0.20
C TYR A 78 11.51 12.63 -1.03
N GLY A 79 10.87 12.30 -2.16
CA GLY A 79 10.31 13.31 -3.08
C GLY A 79 8.88 13.77 -2.75
N CYS A 80 8.07 12.95 -2.08
CA CYS A 80 6.69 13.28 -1.76
C CYS A 80 6.57 13.92 -0.38
N ARG A 81 6.02 15.14 -0.32
CA ARG A 81 5.80 15.90 0.92
C ARG A 81 4.47 15.56 1.61
N ASP A 82 3.59 14.81 0.95
CA ASP A 82 2.30 14.36 1.49
C ASP A 82 2.47 13.06 2.29
N SER A 83 2.84 13.19 3.57
CA SER A 83 3.01 12.05 4.47
C SER A 83 1.71 11.24 4.67
N GLY A 84 0.53 11.87 4.53
CA GLY A 84 -0.76 11.20 4.66
C GLY A 84 -1.01 10.22 3.51
N LEU A 85 -0.71 10.63 2.29
CA LEU A 85 -0.75 9.75 1.11
C LEU A 85 0.23 8.58 1.25
N LEU A 86 1.48 8.86 1.62
CA LEU A 86 2.51 7.82 1.78
C LEU A 86 2.14 6.79 2.85
N PHE A 87 1.65 7.26 4.00
CA PHE A 87 1.15 6.40 5.06
C PHE A 87 0.00 5.51 4.56
N SER A 88 -0.94 6.09 3.81
CA SER A 88 -2.09 5.35 3.25
C SER A 88 -1.66 4.27 2.26
N ILE A 89 -0.69 4.54 1.39
CA ILE A 89 -0.15 3.56 0.43
C ILE A 89 0.51 2.39 1.19
N ASN A 90 1.31 2.69 2.21
CA ASN A 90 1.93 1.66 3.05
C ASN A 90 0.89 0.82 3.80
N ALA A 91 -0.11 1.44 4.40
CA ALA A 91 -1.18 0.72 5.10
C ALA A 91 -1.92 -0.24 4.16
N GLN A 92 -2.23 0.20 2.95
CA GLN A 92 -2.83 -0.63 1.90
C GLN A 92 -1.94 -1.81 1.49
N MET A 93 -0.67 -1.55 1.16
CA MET A 93 0.22 -2.61 0.70
C MET A 93 0.43 -3.66 1.80
N TRP A 94 0.80 -3.23 3.00
CA TRP A 94 1.30 -4.12 4.03
C TRP A 94 0.20 -4.73 4.90
N ALA A 95 -0.84 -3.96 5.24
CA ALA A 95 -1.89 -4.43 6.16
C ALA A 95 -3.14 -4.96 5.44
N VAL A 96 -3.26 -4.76 4.11
CA VAL A 96 -4.40 -5.25 3.32
C VAL A 96 -3.96 -6.23 2.25
N GLN A 97 -3.09 -5.82 1.32
CA GLN A 97 -2.72 -6.66 0.18
C GLN A 97 -1.87 -7.86 0.59
N THR A 98 -0.87 -7.67 1.46
CA THR A 98 -0.01 -8.76 1.96
C THR A 98 -0.80 -9.92 2.60
N PRO A 99 -1.71 -9.70 3.58
CA PRO A 99 -2.45 -10.82 4.16
C PRO A 99 -3.38 -11.52 3.16
N ILE A 100 -3.95 -10.80 2.19
CA ILE A 100 -4.74 -11.43 1.10
C ILE A 100 -3.83 -12.27 0.19
N ALA A 101 -2.66 -11.76 -0.18
CA ALA A 101 -1.72 -12.46 -1.05
C ALA A 101 -1.14 -13.73 -0.41
N GLU A 102 -0.83 -13.67 0.89
CA GLU A 102 -0.25 -14.77 1.66
C GLU A 102 -1.32 -15.80 2.05
N PHE A 103 -2.42 -15.38 2.67
CA PHE A 103 -3.36 -16.28 3.35
C PHE A 103 -4.69 -16.47 2.61
N GLY A 104 -4.98 -15.67 1.59
CA GLY A 104 -6.21 -15.81 0.81
C GLY A 104 -6.28 -17.12 0.03
N THR A 105 -7.50 -17.56 -0.27
CA THR A 105 -7.73 -18.57 -1.33
C THR A 105 -7.45 -17.97 -2.71
N GLU A 106 -7.16 -18.79 -3.71
CA GLU A 106 -6.92 -18.28 -5.08
C GLU A 106 -8.11 -17.47 -5.60
N ALA A 107 -9.35 -17.90 -5.33
CA ALA A 107 -10.56 -17.14 -5.67
C ALA A 107 -10.64 -15.76 -5.00
N GLN A 108 -10.18 -15.63 -3.74
CA GLN A 108 -10.11 -14.32 -3.06
C GLN A 108 -9.00 -13.45 -3.66
N LYS A 109 -7.84 -14.03 -3.96
CA LYS A 109 -6.71 -13.30 -4.57
C LYS A 109 -7.09 -12.74 -5.95
N GLU A 110 -7.66 -13.57 -6.83
CA GLU A 110 -8.13 -13.18 -8.15
C GLU A 110 -9.21 -12.09 -8.08
N LYS A 111 -10.09 -12.17 -7.08
CA LYS A 111 -11.16 -11.18 -6.90
C LYS A 111 -10.65 -9.81 -6.43
N TYR A 112 -9.69 -9.77 -5.49
CA TYR A 112 -9.35 -8.53 -4.80
C TYR A 112 -8.01 -7.92 -5.22
N LEU A 113 -6.96 -8.72 -5.40
CA LEU A 113 -5.61 -8.18 -5.64
C LEU A 113 -5.51 -7.31 -6.90
N PRO A 114 -6.12 -7.66 -8.05
CA PRO A 114 -6.03 -6.81 -9.24
C PRO A 114 -6.58 -5.40 -9.02
N GLY A 115 -7.71 -5.27 -8.33
CA GLY A 115 -8.32 -3.95 -8.04
C GLY A 115 -7.54 -3.15 -6.99
N LEU A 116 -6.96 -3.84 -5.99
CA LEU A 116 -6.11 -3.21 -4.98
C LEU A 116 -4.80 -2.69 -5.60
N ILE A 117 -4.15 -3.49 -6.44
CA ILE A 117 -2.90 -3.14 -7.13
C ILE A 117 -3.08 -1.99 -8.11
N LYS A 118 -4.20 -1.97 -8.86
CA LYS A 118 -4.55 -0.86 -9.76
C LYS A 118 -4.99 0.42 -9.03
N GLY A 119 -5.10 0.38 -7.69
CA GLY A 119 -5.59 1.50 -6.89
C GLY A 119 -7.07 1.83 -7.10
N GLU A 120 -7.84 0.91 -7.72
CA GLU A 120 -9.29 1.04 -7.92
C GLU A 120 -10.05 0.71 -6.63
N ILE A 121 -9.52 -0.23 -5.84
CA ILE A 121 -10.02 -0.61 -4.52
C ILE A 121 -9.06 -0.06 -3.47
N ILE A 122 -9.61 0.62 -2.47
CA ILE A 122 -8.89 1.02 -1.25
C ILE A 122 -9.44 0.18 -0.11
N GLY A 123 -8.59 -0.65 0.49
CA GLY A 123 -8.93 -1.42 1.68
C GLY A 123 -8.49 -0.72 2.96
N ALA A 124 -8.97 -1.24 4.08
CA ALA A 124 -8.58 -0.79 5.41
C ALA A 124 -8.37 -1.99 6.32
N HIS A 125 -7.43 -1.87 7.25
CA HIS A 125 -7.16 -2.90 8.26
C HIS A 125 -7.92 -2.58 9.55
N GLY A 126 -9.07 -3.24 9.75
CA GLY A 126 -9.88 -3.10 10.96
C GLY A 126 -9.47 -4.13 12.00
N MET A 127 -8.77 -3.68 13.05
CA MET A 127 -8.35 -4.53 14.16
C MET A 127 -8.59 -3.88 15.52
N SER A 128 -8.18 -2.61 15.69
CA SER A 128 -8.33 -1.92 16.97
C SER A 128 -9.77 -1.55 17.29
N GLU A 129 -10.13 -1.62 18.57
CA GLU A 129 -11.45 -1.31 19.11
C GLU A 129 -11.35 -0.40 20.35
N PRO A 130 -12.45 0.26 20.78
CA PRO A 130 -12.51 0.89 22.09
C PRO A 130 -12.17 -0.14 23.20
N GLY A 131 -11.05 0.08 23.88
CA GLY A 131 -10.55 -0.83 24.93
C GLY A 131 -9.63 -1.96 24.45
N SER A 132 -9.37 -2.09 23.14
CA SER A 132 -8.42 -3.06 22.57
C SER A 132 -7.50 -2.38 21.54
N GLY A 133 -6.40 -1.83 22.05
CA GLY A 133 -5.32 -1.20 21.27
C GLY A 133 -4.05 -2.05 21.31
N SER A 134 -3.18 -1.80 22.31
CA SER A 134 -1.98 -2.61 22.56
C SER A 134 -2.30 -4.07 22.88
N ASP A 135 -3.43 -4.32 23.55
CA ASP A 135 -3.97 -5.65 23.79
C ASP A 135 -4.99 -6.04 22.72
N ALA A 136 -4.49 -6.24 21.50
CA ALA A 136 -5.31 -6.52 20.31
C ALA A 136 -6.09 -7.84 20.39
N PHE A 137 -5.65 -8.79 21.23
CA PHE A 137 -6.35 -10.06 21.42
C PHE A 137 -7.61 -9.94 22.28
N ASN A 138 -7.77 -8.83 23.01
CA ASN A 138 -8.96 -8.54 23.81
C ASN A 138 -10.08 -7.84 23.02
N MET A 139 -10.15 -8.10 21.71
CA MET A 139 -11.22 -7.58 20.84
C MET A 139 -12.58 -8.19 21.19
N ASN A 140 -13.64 -7.39 21.05
CA ASN A 140 -15.02 -7.79 21.34
C ASN A 140 -15.81 -8.12 20.08
N THR A 141 -15.34 -7.73 18.88
CA THR A 141 -15.99 -8.12 17.62
C THR A 141 -16.00 -9.65 17.51
N THR A 142 -17.19 -10.20 17.27
CA THR A 142 -17.38 -11.65 17.09
C THR A 142 -17.76 -11.95 15.65
N ALA A 143 -17.37 -13.12 15.17
CA ALA A 143 -17.83 -13.69 13.92
C ALA A 143 -18.41 -15.08 14.23
N THR A 144 -19.72 -15.17 14.40
CA THR A 144 -20.41 -16.42 14.75
C THR A 144 -20.82 -17.16 13.49
N ARG A 145 -20.47 -18.44 13.37
CA ARG A 145 -20.79 -19.26 12.19
C ARG A 145 -22.28 -19.57 12.13
N HIS A 146 -22.94 -19.21 11.02
CA HIS A 146 -24.34 -19.49 10.75
C HIS A 146 -24.51 -20.13 9.36
N GLY A 147 -24.38 -21.46 9.28
CA GLY A 147 -24.44 -22.18 8.00
C GLY A 147 -23.20 -21.93 7.14
N ASP A 148 -23.37 -21.34 5.97
CA ASP A 148 -22.31 -20.98 5.01
C ASP A 148 -21.80 -19.53 5.15
N LYS A 149 -22.26 -18.80 6.18
CA LYS A 149 -21.88 -17.42 6.46
C LYS A 149 -21.47 -17.20 7.93
N TYR A 150 -20.96 -16.00 8.21
CA TYR A 150 -20.72 -15.49 9.56
C TYR A 150 -21.65 -14.30 9.83
N ILE A 151 -22.12 -14.17 11.08
CA ILE A 151 -22.81 -12.97 11.62
C ILE A 151 -21.88 -12.33 12.64
#